data_AF-A0A653BS83-F1
#
_entry.id   AF-A0A653BS83-F1
#
_cell.length_a   1.000
_cell.length_b   1.000
_cell.length_c   1.000
_cell.angle_alpha   90.00
_cell.angle_beta   90.00
_cell.angle_gamma   90.00
#
_symmetry.space_group_name_H-M   'P 1'
#
loop_
_entity.id
_entity.type
_entity.pdbx_description
1 polymer ?
#
loop_
_entity_poly.entity_id
_entity_poly.type
_entity_poly.pdbx_seq_one_letter_code
_entity_poly.pdbx_strand_id
1 'polypeptide(L)' 'MELFVFFVQNQDKPFPCTNCTRAYKRKHDLKRHLRYECGKEPSFKCDYCDKAFKQKSNFLVFID' A
#
# COMPACT_ATOMS: atom_id res chain seq x y z
N MET A 1 8.16 10.62 22.57
CA MET A 1 6.72 10.83 22.28
C MET A 1 6.40 10.02 21.03
N GLU A 2 6.30 8.70 21.18
CA GLU A 2 5.95 7.79 20.08
C GLU A 2 4.50 8.12 19.69
N LEU A 3 4.33 8.79 18.56
CA LEU A 3 3.03 9.15 18.00
C LEU A 3 2.27 7.83 17.76
N PHE A 4 1.36 7.50 18.67
CA PHE A 4 0.34 6.50 18.43
C PHE A 4 -0.37 6.90 17.13
N VAL A 5 -0.03 6.25 16.02
CA VAL A 5 -0.81 6.35 14.79
C VAL A 5 -2.20 5.83 15.17
N PHE A 6 -3.16 6.74 15.35
CA PHE A 6 -4.52 6.34 15.70
C PHE A 6 -5.10 5.52 14.54
N PHE A 7 -5.21 4.21 14.73
CA PHE A 7 -5.79 3.31 13.74
C PHE A 7 -7.31 3.46 13.78
N VAL A 8 -7.91 3.90 12.66
CA VAL A 8 -9.36 3.87 12.51
C VAL A 8 -9.76 2.43 12.17
N GLN A 9 -10.12 1.67 13.21
CA GLN A 9 -10.84 0.42 13.05
C GLN A 9 -12.33 0.76 12.88
N ASN A 10 -12.86 0.47 11.70
CA ASN A 10 -14.31 0.47 11.46
C ASN A 10 -14.72 -0.94 11.01
N GLN A 11 -15.96 -1.34 11.28
CA GLN A 11 -16.48 -2.67 10.95
C GLN A 11 -16.34 -3.00 9.45
N ASP A 12 -16.36 -1.97 8.57
CA ASP A 12 -16.13 -2.12 7.14
C ASP A 12 -14.68 -2.45 6.74
N LYS A 13 -13.70 -2.10 7.58
CA LYS A 13 -12.26 -2.25 7.32
C LYS A 13 -11.55 -2.72 8.60
N PRO A 14 -11.78 -3.98 9.02
CA PRO A 14 -11.32 -4.46 10.32
C PRO A 14 -9.81 -4.71 10.39
N PHE A 15 -9.07 -4.57 9.27
CA PHE A 15 -7.64 -4.86 9.20
C PHE A 15 -6.81 -3.57 9.05
N PRO A 16 -6.46 -2.88 10.15
CA PRO A 16 -5.60 -1.69 10.10
C PRO A 16 -4.13 -2.07 9.84
N CYS A 17 -3.41 -1.18 9.16
CA CYS A 17 -1.97 -1.23 9.04
C CYS A 17 -1.33 -0.54 10.26
N THR A 18 -0.35 -1.17 10.90
CA THR A 18 0.33 -0.63 12.09
C THR A 18 1.33 0.48 11.77
N ASN A 19 1.70 0.64 10.51
CA ASN A 19 2.79 1.54 10.09
C ASN A 19 2.25 2.80 9.38
N CYS A 20 0.93 2.91 9.17
CA CYS A 20 0.30 4.08 8.54
C CYS A 20 -1.20 4.14 8.90
N THR A 21 -1.92 5.15 8.41
CA THR A 21 -3.34 5.36 8.72
C THR A 21 -4.33 4.52 7.89
N ARG A 22 -3.85 3.60 7.04
CA ARG A 22 -4.71 2.80 6.15
C ARG A 22 -5.28 1.57 6.86
N ALA A 23 -6.52 1.24 6.53
CA ALA A 23 -7.19 0.01 6.92
C ALA A 23 -7.82 -0.70 5.71
N TYR A 24 -7.97 -2.02 5.81
CA TYR A 24 -8.36 -2.90 4.72
C TYR A 24 -9.56 -3.76 5.09
N LYS A 25 -10.38 -4.08 4.07
CA LYS A 25 -11.54 -4.96 4.23
C LYS A 25 -11.15 -6.42 4.43
N ARG A 26 -10.00 -6.83 3.87
CA ARG A 26 -9.53 -8.23 3.88
C ARG A 26 -8.09 -8.33 4.34
N LYS A 27 -7.76 -9.42 5.03
CA LYS A 27 -6.41 -9.70 5.52
C LYS A 27 -5.36 -9.79 4.40
N HIS A 28 -5.72 -10.34 3.24
CA HIS A 28 -4.77 -10.44 2.12
C HIS A 28 -4.41 -9.07 1.53
N ASP A 29 -5.34 -8.10 1.56
CA ASP A 29 -5.07 -6.74 1.12
C ASP A 29 -4.10 -6.03 2.05
N LEU A 30 -4.28 -6.17 3.37
CA LEU A 30 -3.32 -5.68 4.36
C LEU A 30 -1.95 -6.32 4.17
N LYS A 31 -1.88 -7.65 3.98
CA LYS A 31 -0.61 -8.37 3.75
C LYS A 31 0.11 -7.87 2.50
N ARG A 32 -0.63 -7.67 1.40
CA ARG A 32 -0.10 -7.10 0.16
C ARG A 32 0.42 -5.67 0.37
N HIS A 33 -0.35 -4.83 1.07
CA HIS A 33 0.06 -3.48 1.41
C HIS A 33 1.36 -3.46 2.23
N LEU A 34 1.47 -4.25 3.28
CA LEU A 34 2.67 -4.33 4.10
C LEU A 34 3.89 -4.82 3.31
N ARG A 35 3.68 -5.76 2.38
CA ARG A 35 4.76 -6.35 1.58
C ARG A 35 5.34 -5.38 0.55
N TYR A 36 4.48 -4.63 -0.14
CA TYR A 36 4.88 -3.89 -1.34
C TYR A 36 4.69 -2.38 -1.24
N GLU A 37 3.81 -1.89 -0.38
CA GLU A 37 3.35 -0.49 -0.43
C GLU A 37 3.81 0.33 0.78
N CYS A 38 3.68 -0.23 1.98
CA CYS A 38 3.88 0.49 3.24
C CYS A 38 5.38 0.76 3.47
N GLY A 39 5.77 2.03 3.48
CA GLY A 39 7.17 2.44 3.65
C GLY A 39 8.11 1.90 2.55
N LYS A 40 7.57 1.42 1.42
CA LYS A 40 8.36 0.93 0.28
C LYS A 40 8.44 1.98 -0.80
N GLU A 41 9.60 2.10 -1.43
CA GLU A 41 9.78 2.93 -2.62
C GLU A 41 9.28 2.20 -3.87
N PRO A 42 8.78 2.92 -4.89
CA PRO A 42 8.43 2.34 -6.18
C PRO A 42 9.62 1.65 -6.84
N SER A 43 9.46 0.36 -7.18
CA SER A 43 10.50 -0.44 -7.83
C SER A 43 10.31 -0.55 -9.35
N PHE A 44 9.12 -0.25 -9.87
CA PHE A 44 8.80 -0.35 -11.30
C PHE A 44 8.68 1.04 -11.89
N LYS A 45 9.65 1.48 -12.67
CA LYS A 45 9.68 2.80 -13.30
C LYS A 45 9.31 2.67 -14.77
N CYS A 46 8.58 3.65 -15.29
CA CYS A 46 8.39 3.78 -16.73
C CYS A 46 9.63 4.45 -17.33
N ASP A 47 10.13 3.91 -18.44
CA ASP A 47 11.29 4.48 -19.13
C ASP A 47 10.92 5.71 -19.97
N TYR A 48 9.64 5.93 -20.24
CA TYR A 48 9.13 6.99 -21.10
C TYR A 48 8.45 8.14 -20.34
N CYS A 49 8.24 8.02 -19.03
CA CYS A 49 7.66 9.07 -18.20
C CYS A 49 8.05 8.92 -16.72
N ASP A 50 7.82 9.95 -15.92
CA ASP A 50 8.21 9.99 -14.50
C ASP A 50 7.33 9.13 -13.56
N LYS A 51 6.49 8.24 -14.11
CA LYS A 51 5.63 7.38 -13.31
C LYS A 51 6.40 6.18 -12.77
N ALA A 52 6.20 5.90 -11.49
CA ALA A 52 6.72 4.72 -10.84
C ALA A 52 5.66 4.03 -9.98
N PHE A 53 5.72 2.70 -9.94
CA PHE A 53 4.75 1.83 -9.29
C PHE A 53 5.44 0.92 -8.28
N LYS A 54 4.72 0.61 -7.20
CA LYS A 54 5.19 -0.31 -6.15
C LYS A 54 4.81 -1.78 -6.43
N GLN A 55 3.82 -2.00 -7.28
CA GLN A 55 3.34 -3.33 -7.68
C GLN A 55 3.55 -3.56 -9.18
N LYS A 56 4.06 -4.75 -9.51
CA LYS A 56 4.27 -5.20 -10.90
C LYS A 56 2.97 -5.17 -11.71
N SER A 57 1.87 -5.67 -11.15
CA SER A 57 0.58 -5.70 -11.83
C SER A 57 0.12 -4.31 -12.27
N ASN A 58 0.32 -3.30 -11.42
CA ASN A 58 -0.08 -1.93 -11.73
C ASN A 58 0.81 -1.33 -12.82
N PHE A 59 2.10 -1.66 -12.83
CA PHE A 59 3.00 -1.27 -13.90
C PHE A 59 2.62 -1.94 -15.23
N LEU A 60 2.33 -3.25 -15.22
CA LEU A 60 1.93 -3.99 -16.42
C LEU A 60 0.64 -3.42 -17.04
N VAL A 61 -0.37 -3.10 -16.23
CA VAL A 61 -1.61 -2.46 -16.70
C VAL A 61 -1.37 -1.04 -17.23
N PHE A 62 -0.31 -0.37 -16.80
CA PHE A 62 0.01 0.98 -17.27
C PHE A 62 0.75 0.97 -18.62
N ILE A 63 1.50 -0.10 -18.93
CA ILE A 63 2.28 -0.21 -20.17
C ILE A 63 1.58 -1.02 -21.27
N ASP A 64 0.43 -1.62 -20.95
CA ASP A 64 -0.52 -2.21 -21.90
C ASP A 64 -1.39 -1.10 -22.50
#